data_AF-A0A7W7QQ61-F1
#
_entry.id   AF-A0A7W7QQ61-F1
#
_cell.length_a   1.000
_cell.length_b   1.000
_cell.length_c   1.000
_cell.angle_alpha   90.00
_cell.angle_beta   90.00
_cell.angle_gamma   90.00
#
_symmetry.space_group_name_H-M   'P 1'
#
loop_
_entity.id
_entity.type
_entity.pdbx_description
1 polymer ?
#
loop_
_entity_poly.entity_id
_entity_poly.type
_entity_poly.pdbx_seq_one_letter_code
_entity_poly.pdbx_strand_id
1 'polypeptide(L)'
;MPDRWPFDAQEIYLSDRSKEMGGWRTVSLVVALRETLKDGWFRGTATTEMAEIFDGAARELTRRGLDAVALVRHGLYEEVAGALIASIAATRLAPEMLEGFEDFDHESWAEVLRLPNRILAVETKSLGEVVDAFGRVIVPLFPQVISWISTASLRDMVELRAPKTIREISDDEMSQFFELHTPYRWMIDYFSMTFYREWKTESLHLTHRWLKGLEGPPCSPELMDDRRIDPGTLALEIADRVSSREDRESRKALLLKTLPPHNKEAAALVMGSLTGEMTRHAVTLLQQGRAQEAAALFEFGVRGAPDNAELHNNWGFCLIPVDPHRALKLLIRAQNLGYFCDPLNIYNQMCCLVSLGRHQAALSLAANSWDSVRACPPECGNIWRLDGSSWTLEHTKNLCRDVAGLAASVAARHGGQDQVKAWSERIAALEG
;
A
#
# COMPACT_ATOMS: atom_id res chain seq x y z
N MET A 1 -1.41 -11.29 31.73
CA MET A 1 -0.02 -10.78 31.72
C MET A 1 -0.09 -9.26 31.66
N PRO A 2 0.74 -8.50 32.39
CA PRO A 2 0.58 -7.05 32.47
C PRO A 2 1.09 -6.33 31.20
N ASP A 3 0.19 -5.56 30.57
CA ASP A 3 0.35 -4.28 29.88
C ASP A 3 1.77 -3.70 29.80
N ARG A 4 2.57 -4.08 28.79
CA ARG A 4 3.83 -3.37 28.49
C ARG A 4 4.22 -3.28 27.02
N TRP A 5 3.45 -3.88 26.12
CA TRP A 5 3.79 -3.92 24.70
C TRP A 5 2.79 -3.05 23.94
N PRO A 6 3.25 -2.19 23.00
CA PRO A 6 2.35 -1.47 22.12
C PRO A 6 1.51 -2.48 21.33
N PHE A 7 0.27 -2.11 20.99
CA PHE A 7 -0.57 -2.94 20.13
C PHE A 7 0.16 -3.21 18.81
N ASP A 8 0.29 -4.48 18.44
CA ASP A 8 0.83 -4.91 17.14
C ASP A 8 -0.08 -6.03 16.58
N ALA A 9 -0.86 -5.69 15.56
CA ALA A 9 -1.84 -6.60 14.97
C ALA A 9 -1.17 -7.85 14.36
N GLN A 10 0.02 -7.68 13.77
CA GLN A 10 0.73 -8.76 13.11
C GLN A 10 1.39 -9.70 14.12
N GLU A 11 1.99 -9.17 15.18
CA GLU A 11 2.53 -9.99 16.28
C GLU A 11 1.41 -10.79 16.97
N ILE A 12 0.25 -10.15 17.19
CA ILE A 12 -0.94 -10.79 17.75
C ILE A 12 -1.40 -11.96 16.88
N TYR A 13 -1.53 -11.73 15.57
CA TYR A 13 -1.91 -12.74 14.60
C TYR A 13 -0.93 -13.93 14.57
N LEU A 14 0.38 -13.65 14.51
CA LEU A 14 1.42 -14.68 14.50
C LEU A 14 1.42 -15.52 15.78
N SER A 15 1.18 -14.90 16.93
CA SER A 15 1.07 -15.59 18.22
C SER A 15 -0.15 -16.52 18.25
N ASP A 16 -1.28 -16.07 17.71
CA ASP A 16 -2.52 -16.86 17.71
C ASP A 16 -2.51 -18.00 16.69
N ARG A 17 -1.71 -17.92 15.61
CA ARG A 17 -1.60 -18.97 14.58
C ARG A 17 -1.23 -20.36 15.13
N SER A 18 -0.60 -20.42 16.30
CA SER A 18 -0.26 -21.68 17.00
C SER A 18 -1.43 -22.31 17.77
N LYS A 19 -2.55 -21.60 17.92
CA LYS A 19 -3.73 -21.99 18.70
C LYS A 19 -4.85 -22.47 17.77
N GLU A 20 -5.82 -23.18 18.32
CA GLU A 20 -7.09 -23.45 17.62
C GLU A 20 -7.85 -22.14 17.32
N MET A 21 -8.57 -22.10 16.20
CA MET A 21 -9.26 -20.91 15.70
C MET A 21 -10.20 -20.26 16.72
N GLY A 22 -10.88 -21.07 17.54
CA GLY A 22 -11.77 -20.58 18.60
C GLY A 22 -11.04 -19.78 19.69
N GLY A 23 -9.72 -19.96 19.84
CA GLY A 23 -8.87 -19.22 20.77
C GLY A 23 -8.16 -18.01 20.17
N TRP A 24 -8.38 -17.70 18.89
CA TRP A 24 -7.80 -16.51 18.25
C TRP A 24 -8.49 -15.24 18.75
N ARG A 25 -7.75 -14.15 18.88
CA ARG A 25 -8.34 -12.82 19.15
C ARG A 25 -9.06 -12.26 17.92
N THR A 26 -9.96 -11.32 18.13
CA THR A 26 -10.73 -10.69 17.03
C THR A 26 -9.79 -10.00 16.04
N VAL A 27 -8.75 -9.35 16.57
CA VAL A 27 -7.60 -8.82 15.81
C VAL A 27 -7.06 -9.86 14.83
N SER A 28 -6.68 -11.04 15.32
CA SER A 28 -6.09 -12.12 14.51
C SER A 28 -7.04 -12.63 13.43
N LEU A 29 -8.34 -12.74 13.73
CA LEU A 29 -9.35 -13.16 12.77
C LEU A 29 -9.53 -12.13 11.65
N VAL A 30 -9.60 -10.83 11.99
CA VAL A 30 -9.73 -9.75 10.99
C VAL A 30 -8.46 -9.59 10.15
N VAL A 31 -7.27 -9.71 10.77
CA VAL A 31 -5.98 -9.76 10.05
C VAL A 31 -5.98 -10.92 9.07
N ALA A 32 -6.40 -12.12 9.49
CA ALA A 32 -6.45 -13.30 8.61
C ALA A 32 -7.36 -13.09 7.39
N LEU A 33 -8.56 -12.50 7.58
CA LEU A 33 -9.45 -12.15 6.46
C LEU A 33 -8.78 -11.18 5.49
N ARG A 34 -8.21 -10.09 6.02
CA ARG A 34 -7.58 -9.03 5.21
C ARG A 34 -6.35 -9.53 4.46
N GLU A 35 -5.45 -10.26 5.13
CA GLU A 35 -4.23 -10.79 4.52
C GLU A 35 -4.54 -11.88 3.49
N THR A 36 -5.55 -12.72 3.73
CA THR A 36 -5.95 -13.73 2.72
C THR A 36 -6.48 -13.07 1.45
N LEU A 37 -7.28 -12.01 1.59
CA LEU A 37 -7.71 -11.23 0.44
C LEU A 37 -6.48 -10.62 -0.25
N LYS A 38 -5.66 -9.85 0.47
CA LYS A 38 -4.45 -9.23 -0.07
C LYS A 38 -3.46 -10.18 -0.76
N ASP A 39 -3.22 -11.37 -0.22
CA ASP A 39 -2.16 -12.29 -0.68
C ASP A 39 -2.70 -13.36 -1.65
N GLY A 40 -3.98 -13.72 -1.55
CA GLY A 40 -4.59 -14.79 -2.35
C GLY A 40 -4.58 -14.54 -3.85
N TRP A 41 -4.49 -13.27 -4.27
CA TRP A 41 -4.58 -12.87 -5.68
C TRP A 41 -3.28 -13.02 -6.46
N PHE A 42 -2.13 -12.96 -5.79
CA PHE A 42 -0.81 -12.98 -6.42
C PHE A 42 -0.32 -14.39 -6.75
N ARG A 43 -1.01 -15.41 -6.25
CA ARG A 43 -0.65 -16.82 -6.41
C ARG A 43 -1.55 -17.57 -7.40
N GLY A 44 -2.36 -16.86 -8.19
CA GLY A 44 -3.30 -17.46 -9.14
C GLY A 44 -4.56 -18.05 -8.49
N THR A 45 -4.48 -18.54 -7.26
CA THR A 45 -5.63 -18.92 -6.41
C THR A 45 -5.26 -18.79 -4.93
N ALA A 46 -6.23 -18.52 -4.07
CA ALA A 46 -6.06 -18.77 -2.65
C ALA A 46 -5.72 -20.26 -2.46
N THR A 47 -4.55 -20.57 -1.90
CA THR A 47 -4.20 -21.96 -1.58
C THR A 47 -5.30 -22.57 -0.70
N THR A 48 -5.48 -23.90 -0.75
CA THR A 48 -6.47 -24.59 0.09
C THR A 48 -6.34 -24.20 1.56
N GLU A 49 -5.10 -24.05 2.05
CA GLU A 49 -4.81 -23.57 3.42
C GLU A 49 -5.32 -22.14 3.67
N MET A 50 -5.07 -21.20 2.74
CA MET A 50 -5.57 -19.82 2.85
C MET A 50 -7.10 -19.75 2.87
N ALA A 51 -7.75 -20.53 1.99
CA ALA A 51 -9.21 -20.60 1.95
C ALA A 51 -9.79 -21.18 3.25
N GLU A 52 -9.18 -22.22 3.81
CA GLU A 52 -9.58 -22.80 5.11
C GLU A 52 -9.41 -21.82 6.28
N ILE A 53 -8.30 -21.07 6.30
CA ILE A 53 -8.06 -20.03 7.31
C ILE A 53 -9.12 -18.93 7.18
N PHE A 54 -9.38 -18.43 5.97
CA PHE A 54 -10.37 -17.40 5.72
C PHE A 54 -11.78 -17.84 6.14
N ASP A 55 -12.20 -19.02 5.71
CA ASP A 55 -13.50 -19.59 6.06
C ASP A 55 -13.64 -19.83 7.57
N GLY A 56 -12.57 -20.32 8.20
CA GLY A 56 -12.51 -20.51 9.65
C GLY A 56 -12.62 -19.19 10.40
N ALA A 57 -11.90 -18.16 9.96
CA ALA A 57 -11.92 -16.84 10.56
C ALA A 57 -13.30 -16.18 10.41
N ALA A 58 -13.90 -16.24 9.21
CA ALA A 58 -15.23 -15.69 8.94
C ALA A 58 -16.32 -16.36 9.79
N ARG A 59 -16.29 -17.70 9.91
CA ARG A 59 -17.23 -18.44 10.77
C ARG A 59 -17.08 -18.05 12.23
N GLU A 60 -15.84 -17.93 12.71
CA GLU A 60 -15.56 -17.61 14.11
C GLU A 60 -15.96 -16.17 14.45
N LEU A 61 -15.73 -15.20 13.56
CA LEU A 61 -16.22 -13.82 13.71
C LEU A 61 -17.75 -13.78 13.79
N THR A 62 -18.43 -14.51 12.89
CA THR A 62 -19.89 -14.61 12.89
C THR A 62 -20.41 -15.23 14.19
N ARG A 63 -19.74 -16.27 14.69
CA ARG A 63 -20.07 -16.90 15.98
C ARG A 63 -19.96 -15.92 17.15
N ARG A 64 -19.08 -14.92 17.06
CA ARG A 64 -18.90 -13.86 18.07
C ARG A 64 -19.86 -12.67 17.90
N GLY A 65 -20.74 -12.71 16.91
CA GLY A 65 -21.71 -11.64 16.64
C GLY A 65 -21.20 -10.55 15.70
N LEU A 66 -20.05 -10.74 15.04
CA LEU A 66 -19.58 -9.87 13.95
C LEU A 66 -19.98 -10.46 12.61
N ASP A 67 -20.80 -9.76 11.83
CA ASP A 67 -21.16 -10.19 10.48
C ASP A 67 -19.94 -10.16 9.56
N ALA A 68 -19.32 -11.34 9.35
CA ALA A 68 -18.14 -11.47 8.51
C ALA A 68 -18.44 -11.18 7.03
N VAL A 69 -19.68 -11.42 6.57
CA VAL A 69 -20.07 -11.13 5.19
C VAL A 69 -20.08 -9.61 4.99
N ALA A 70 -20.74 -8.88 5.89
CA ALA A 70 -20.78 -7.43 5.82
C ALA A 70 -19.39 -6.80 6.06
N LEU A 71 -18.58 -7.38 6.96
CA LEU A 71 -17.22 -6.93 7.22
C LEU A 71 -16.31 -7.04 5.98
N VAL A 72 -16.39 -8.15 5.24
CA VAL A 72 -15.64 -8.29 3.98
C VAL A 72 -16.23 -7.37 2.90
N ARG A 73 -17.55 -7.41 2.71
CA ARG A 73 -18.25 -6.70 1.63
C ARG A 73 -18.15 -5.18 1.74
N HIS A 74 -18.22 -4.63 2.94
CA HIS A 74 -18.23 -3.20 3.17
C HIS A 74 -16.93 -2.71 3.79
N GLY A 75 -16.25 -3.49 4.63
CA GLY A 75 -14.98 -3.08 5.25
C GLY A 75 -13.75 -3.33 4.40
N LEU A 76 -13.76 -4.43 3.61
CA LEU A 76 -12.63 -4.89 2.79
C LEU A 76 -12.93 -4.85 1.28
N TYR A 77 -13.91 -4.05 0.85
CA TYR A 77 -14.24 -3.96 -0.57
C TYR A 77 -13.11 -3.33 -1.40
N GLU A 78 -12.34 -2.40 -0.82
CA GLU A 78 -11.23 -1.74 -1.51
C GLU A 78 -10.15 -2.75 -1.89
N GLU A 79 -9.88 -3.69 -0.97
CA GLU A 79 -9.04 -4.85 -1.17
C GLU A 79 -9.60 -5.70 -2.34
N VAL A 80 -10.84 -6.20 -2.25
CA VAL A 80 -11.44 -7.07 -3.30
C VAL A 80 -11.53 -6.38 -4.67
N ALA A 81 -12.00 -5.13 -4.72
CA ALA A 81 -12.15 -4.37 -5.95
C ALA A 81 -10.79 -4.04 -6.58
N GLY A 82 -9.81 -3.63 -5.77
CA GLY A 82 -8.46 -3.33 -6.22
C GLY A 82 -7.81 -4.53 -6.89
N ALA A 83 -7.97 -5.72 -6.30
CA ALA A 83 -7.48 -6.97 -6.83
C ALA A 83 -8.07 -7.35 -8.19
N LEU A 84 -9.39 -7.32 -8.28
CA LEU A 84 -10.11 -7.69 -9.49
C LEU A 84 -9.72 -6.76 -10.64
N ILE A 85 -9.70 -5.45 -10.36
CA ILE A 85 -9.32 -4.43 -11.33
C ILE A 85 -7.87 -4.60 -11.75
N ALA A 86 -6.95 -4.83 -10.81
CA ALA A 86 -5.54 -5.06 -11.10
C ALA A 86 -5.36 -6.30 -11.99
N SER A 87 -6.06 -7.39 -11.71
CA SER A 87 -5.98 -8.65 -12.46
C SER A 87 -6.55 -8.51 -13.89
N ILE A 88 -7.68 -7.82 -14.04
CA ILE A 88 -8.25 -7.47 -15.36
C ILE A 88 -7.31 -6.55 -16.14
N ALA A 89 -6.76 -5.53 -15.47
CA ALA A 89 -5.83 -4.60 -16.09
C ALA A 89 -4.56 -5.30 -16.56
N ALA A 90 -3.96 -6.16 -15.73
CA ALA A 90 -2.77 -6.93 -16.08
C ALA A 90 -3.01 -7.81 -17.31
N THR A 91 -4.09 -8.58 -17.33
CA THR A 91 -4.43 -9.50 -18.43
C THR A 91 -4.78 -8.82 -19.74
N ARG A 92 -5.46 -7.66 -19.70
CA ARG A 92 -6.00 -7.00 -20.90
C ARG A 92 -5.16 -5.84 -21.43
N LEU A 93 -4.33 -5.21 -20.59
CA LEU A 93 -3.44 -4.10 -21.00
C LEU A 93 -2.02 -4.57 -21.30
N ALA A 94 -1.53 -5.59 -20.60
CA ALA A 94 -0.14 -6.01 -20.69
C ALA A 94 0.02 -7.53 -20.49
N PRO A 95 -0.53 -8.35 -21.40
CA PRO A 95 -0.49 -9.81 -21.30
C PRO A 95 0.94 -10.39 -21.28
N GLU A 96 1.93 -9.63 -21.72
CA GLU A 96 3.36 -10.00 -21.64
C GLU A 96 3.88 -10.03 -20.18
N MET A 97 3.16 -9.44 -19.21
CA MET A 97 3.53 -9.32 -17.79
C MET A 97 2.86 -10.39 -16.89
N LEU A 98 2.31 -11.46 -17.47
CA LEU A 98 1.36 -12.38 -16.83
C LEU A 98 1.93 -13.49 -15.94
N GLU A 99 3.24 -13.56 -15.70
CA GLU A 99 3.79 -14.58 -14.80
C GLU A 99 3.14 -14.47 -13.40
N GLY A 100 2.34 -15.48 -13.02
CA GLY A 100 1.60 -15.54 -11.76
C GLY A 100 0.08 -15.34 -11.83
N PHE A 101 -0.48 -15.02 -13.01
CA PHE A 101 -1.94 -14.84 -13.22
C PHE A 101 -2.58 -15.94 -14.06
N GLU A 102 -1.87 -17.06 -14.29
CA GLU A 102 -2.28 -18.14 -15.20
C GLU A 102 -3.63 -18.78 -14.80
N ASP A 103 -3.91 -18.82 -13.50
CA ASP A 103 -5.14 -19.41 -12.96
C ASP A 103 -6.31 -18.42 -12.84
N PHE A 104 -6.09 -17.12 -13.10
CA PHE A 104 -7.16 -16.12 -13.05
C PHE A 104 -8.04 -16.18 -14.31
N ASP A 105 -9.34 -16.41 -14.11
CA ASP A 105 -10.36 -16.51 -15.18
C ASP A 105 -10.72 -15.14 -15.78
N HIS A 106 -9.75 -14.56 -16.49
CA HIS A 106 -9.85 -13.28 -17.16
C HIS A 106 -10.80 -13.29 -18.36
N GLU A 107 -11.11 -14.46 -18.93
CA GLU A 107 -12.06 -14.59 -20.04
C GLU A 107 -13.50 -14.46 -19.57
N SER A 108 -13.90 -15.19 -18.52
CA SER A 108 -15.25 -15.03 -17.95
C SER A 108 -15.48 -13.62 -17.43
N TRP A 109 -14.48 -13.00 -16.79
CA TRP A 109 -14.58 -11.60 -16.36
C TRP A 109 -14.75 -10.62 -17.51
N ALA A 110 -14.03 -10.82 -18.61
CA ALA A 110 -14.17 -9.97 -19.79
C ALA A 110 -15.53 -10.13 -20.46
N GLU A 111 -16.06 -11.35 -20.54
CA GLU A 111 -17.40 -11.60 -21.08
C GLU A 111 -18.46 -10.86 -20.26
N VAL A 112 -18.43 -11.02 -18.93
CA VAL A 112 -19.44 -10.49 -18.02
C VAL A 112 -19.39 -8.97 -17.95
N LEU A 113 -18.19 -8.38 -17.91
CA LEU A 113 -17.97 -6.94 -17.90
C LEU A 113 -18.00 -6.32 -19.30
N ARG A 114 -18.24 -7.13 -20.35
CA ARG A 114 -18.26 -6.74 -21.76
C ARG A 114 -17.00 -5.99 -22.20
N LEU A 115 -15.85 -6.47 -21.73
CA LEU A 115 -14.55 -5.90 -22.05
C LEU A 115 -14.12 -6.32 -23.45
N PRO A 116 -13.43 -5.45 -24.21
CA PRO A 116 -12.82 -5.85 -25.46
C PRO A 116 -11.67 -6.84 -25.20
N ASN A 117 -11.45 -7.80 -26.13
CA ASN A 117 -10.39 -8.81 -26.03
C ASN A 117 -9.00 -8.21 -25.73
N ARG A 118 -8.73 -7.02 -26.27
CA ARG A 118 -7.58 -6.17 -25.95
C ARG A 118 -8.08 -4.76 -25.69
N ILE A 119 -7.69 -4.19 -24.56
CA ILE A 119 -8.00 -2.79 -24.23
C ILE A 119 -6.99 -1.85 -24.92
N LEU A 120 -5.79 -2.34 -25.25
CA LEU A 120 -4.74 -1.62 -25.98
C LEU A 120 -4.14 -2.49 -27.09
N ALA A 121 -3.76 -1.88 -28.21
CA ALA A 121 -3.06 -2.56 -29.30
C ALA A 121 -1.55 -2.67 -29.00
N VAL A 122 -0.91 -3.76 -29.46
CA VAL A 122 0.53 -4.06 -29.25
C VAL A 122 1.46 -2.97 -29.80
N GLU A 123 0.99 -2.22 -30.79
CA GLU A 123 1.76 -1.18 -31.47
C GLU A 123 1.57 0.24 -30.89
N THR A 124 0.54 0.46 -30.06
CA THR A 124 0.28 1.75 -29.42
C THR A 124 1.09 1.88 -28.14
N LYS A 125 2.25 2.52 -28.24
CA LYS A 125 3.23 2.72 -27.16
C LYS A 125 3.27 4.15 -26.61
N SER A 126 2.23 4.96 -26.81
CA SER A 126 2.17 6.27 -26.16
C SER A 126 1.46 6.18 -24.80
N LEU A 127 2.12 6.75 -23.81
CA LEU A 127 1.63 6.90 -22.45
C LEU A 127 0.17 7.37 -22.35
N GLY A 128 -0.19 8.44 -23.08
CA GLY A 128 -1.51 9.05 -23.00
C GLY A 128 -2.64 8.09 -23.38
N GLU A 129 -2.39 7.19 -24.35
CA GLU A 129 -3.37 6.20 -24.81
C GLU A 129 -3.64 5.12 -23.75
N VAL A 130 -2.64 4.75 -22.95
CA VAL A 130 -2.79 3.78 -21.84
C VAL A 130 -3.67 4.33 -20.72
N VAL A 131 -3.44 5.59 -20.34
CA VAL A 131 -4.21 6.29 -19.29
C VAL A 131 -5.64 6.57 -19.77
N ASP A 132 -5.80 6.97 -21.03
CA ASP A 132 -7.12 7.18 -21.64
C ASP A 132 -7.89 5.86 -21.77
N ALA A 133 -7.22 4.77 -22.14
CA ALA A 133 -7.83 3.44 -22.12
C ALA A 133 -8.21 2.99 -20.71
N PHE A 134 -7.37 3.22 -19.70
CA PHE A 134 -7.70 2.91 -18.31
C PHE A 134 -8.89 3.74 -17.80
N GLY A 135 -8.91 5.05 -18.06
CA GLY A 135 -10.01 5.94 -17.67
C GLY A 135 -11.33 5.62 -18.38
N ARG A 136 -11.28 5.25 -19.67
CA ARG A 136 -12.46 4.86 -20.46
C ARG A 136 -12.96 3.45 -20.17
N VAL A 137 -12.08 2.52 -19.80
CA VAL A 137 -12.45 1.12 -19.65
C VAL A 137 -12.61 0.71 -18.20
N ILE A 138 -11.71 1.10 -17.29
CA ILE A 138 -11.71 0.62 -15.90
C ILE A 138 -12.68 1.41 -15.01
N VAL A 139 -12.74 2.74 -15.16
CA VAL A 139 -13.63 3.54 -14.30
C VAL A 139 -15.11 3.15 -14.45
N PRO A 140 -15.63 2.88 -15.67
CA PRO A 140 -17.00 2.39 -15.84
C PRO A 140 -17.26 0.98 -15.28
N LEU A 141 -16.23 0.24 -14.86
CA LEU A 141 -16.40 -1.08 -14.23
C LEU A 141 -16.73 -0.97 -12.76
N PHE A 142 -16.43 0.15 -12.10
CA PHE A 142 -16.65 0.31 -10.66
C PHE A 142 -18.08 -0.04 -10.24
N PRO A 143 -19.14 0.51 -10.86
CA PRO A 143 -20.51 0.14 -10.53
C PRO A 143 -20.77 -1.37 -10.64
N GLN A 144 -20.20 -2.03 -11.65
CA GLN A 144 -20.37 -3.46 -11.90
C GLN A 144 -19.60 -4.31 -10.88
N VAL A 145 -18.37 -3.90 -10.54
CA VAL A 145 -17.55 -4.54 -9.51
C VAL A 145 -18.21 -4.40 -8.13
N ILE A 146 -18.70 -3.21 -7.78
CA ILE A 146 -19.44 -2.98 -6.53
C ILE A 146 -20.75 -3.79 -6.52
N SER A 147 -21.47 -3.84 -7.63
CA SER A 147 -22.68 -4.68 -7.76
C SER A 147 -22.38 -6.17 -7.54
N TRP A 148 -21.29 -6.66 -8.11
CA TRP A 148 -20.82 -8.02 -7.86
C TRP A 148 -20.44 -8.22 -6.40
N ILE A 149 -19.57 -7.37 -5.81
CA ILE A 149 -19.19 -7.46 -4.39
C ILE A 149 -20.43 -7.47 -3.49
N SER A 150 -21.45 -6.68 -3.82
CA SER A 150 -22.72 -6.56 -3.07
C SER A 150 -23.55 -7.84 -3.08
N THR A 151 -23.29 -8.78 -3.99
CA THR A 151 -24.09 -10.00 -4.16
C THR A 151 -23.28 -11.29 -4.11
N ALA A 152 -21.97 -11.22 -4.32
CA ALA A 152 -21.04 -12.35 -4.36
C ALA A 152 -20.96 -13.07 -3.01
N SER A 153 -20.74 -14.38 -3.06
CA SER A 153 -20.41 -15.15 -1.87
C SER A 153 -19.01 -14.77 -1.38
N LEU A 154 -18.73 -14.96 -0.09
CA LEU A 154 -17.39 -14.77 0.46
C LEU A 154 -16.32 -15.55 -0.32
N ARG A 155 -16.66 -16.79 -0.69
CA ARG A 155 -15.79 -17.66 -1.47
C ARG A 155 -15.50 -17.09 -2.86
N ASP A 156 -16.53 -16.60 -3.55
CA ASP A 156 -16.33 -16.00 -4.88
C ASP A 156 -15.50 -14.72 -4.80
N MET A 157 -15.62 -13.93 -3.72
CA MET A 157 -14.79 -12.74 -3.50
C MET A 157 -13.32 -13.09 -3.24
N VAL A 158 -13.03 -14.18 -2.52
CA VAL A 158 -11.65 -14.64 -2.28
C VAL A 158 -11.04 -15.22 -3.55
N GLU A 159 -11.79 -16.07 -4.26
CA GLU A 159 -11.33 -16.73 -5.49
C GLU A 159 -11.48 -15.85 -6.74
N LEU A 160 -11.99 -14.61 -6.59
CA LEU A 160 -12.35 -13.68 -7.67
C LEU A 160 -13.12 -14.37 -8.80
N ARG A 161 -14.10 -15.22 -8.46
CA ARG A 161 -14.87 -15.97 -9.45
C ARG A 161 -15.87 -15.05 -10.16
N ALA A 162 -15.78 -15.01 -11.49
CA ALA A 162 -16.71 -14.28 -12.31
C ALA A 162 -18.14 -14.85 -12.14
N PRO A 163 -19.16 -14.00 -11.91
CA PRO A 163 -20.54 -14.44 -11.91
C PRO A 163 -21.00 -14.69 -13.35
N LYS A 164 -22.10 -15.42 -13.55
CA LYS A 164 -22.67 -15.57 -14.91
C LYS A 164 -23.20 -14.26 -15.49
N THR A 165 -23.68 -13.37 -14.62
CA THR A 165 -24.27 -12.07 -14.97
C THR A 165 -24.04 -11.08 -13.84
N ILE A 166 -23.80 -9.81 -14.17
CA ILE A 166 -23.77 -8.71 -13.19
C ILE A 166 -25.05 -7.88 -13.35
N ARG A 167 -25.70 -7.60 -12.22
CA ARG A 167 -26.88 -6.71 -12.18
C ARG A 167 -26.42 -5.25 -12.24
N GLU A 168 -27.19 -4.39 -12.89
CA GLU A 168 -27.01 -2.95 -12.74
C GLU A 168 -27.46 -2.52 -11.34
N ILE A 169 -26.61 -1.74 -10.68
CA ILE A 169 -26.89 -1.14 -9.37
C ILE A 169 -27.37 0.30 -9.57
N SER A 170 -28.39 0.73 -8.84
CA SER A 170 -28.85 2.12 -8.89
C SER A 170 -27.92 3.07 -8.12
N ASP A 171 -28.02 4.37 -8.37
CA ASP A 171 -27.26 5.39 -7.62
C ASP A 171 -27.57 5.36 -6.12
N ASP A 172 -28.83 5.06 -5.75
CA ASP A 172 -29.26 4.93 -4.34
C ASP A 172 -28.63 3.71 -3.66
N GLU A 173 -28.64 2.55 -4.33
CA GLU A 173 -27.99 1.34 -3.85
C GLU A 173 -26.46 1.54 -3.72
N MET A 174 -25.86 2.31 -4.64
CA MET A 174 -24.44 2.67 -4.57
C MET A 174 -24.16 3.62 -3.39
N SER A 175 -25.02 4.61 -3.15
CA SER A 175 -24.88 5.51 -1.99
C SER A 175 -24.95 4.73 -0.68
N GLN A 176 -25.95 3.84 -0.55
CA GLN A 176 -26.11 2.98 0.63
C GLN A 176 -24.90 2.08 0.87
N PHE A 177 -24.29 1.55 -0.20
CA PHE A 177 -23.07 0.76 -0.10
C PHE A 177 -21.93 1.56 0.56
N PHE A 178 -21.73 2.82 0.17
CA PHE A 178 -20.70 3.69 0.72
C PHE A 178 -21.02 4.23 2.13
N GLU A 179 -22.31 4.42 2.45
CA GLU A 179 -22.72 4.75 3.81
C GLU A 179 -22.35 3.63 4.79
N LEU A 180 -22.58 2.37 4.40
CA LEU A 180 -22.19 1.21 5.19
C LEU A 180 -20.68 1.01 5.23
N HIS A 181 -19.93 1.41 4.20
CA HIS A 181 -18.47 1.25 4.18
C HIS A 181 -17.80 1.86 5.41
N THR A 182 -18.15 3.08 5.79
CA THR A 182 -17.43 3.84 6.83
C THR A 182 -17.36 3.11 8.19
N PRO A 183 -18.48 2.64 8.79
CA PRO A 183 -18.42 1.90 10.05
C PRO A 183 -17.73 0.54 9.93
N TYR A 184 -17.87 -0.18 8.82
CA TYR A 184 -17.16 -1.45 8.62
C TYR A 184 -15.65 -1.24 8.41
N ARG A 185 -15.26 -0.18 7.71
CA ARG A 185 -13.86 0.20 7.53
C ARG A 185 -13.22 0.60 8.85
N TRP A 186 -13.96 1.28 9.72
CA TRP A 186 -13.51 1.57 11.07
C TRP A 186 -13.17 0.29 11.84
N MET A 187 -14.00 -0.75 11.77
CA MET A 187 -13.68 -2.05 12.38
C MET A 187 -12.41 -2.67 11.78
N ILE A 188 -12.26 -2.65 10.46
CA ILE A 188 -11.05 -3.18 9.80
C ILE A 188 -9.80 -2.44 10.28
N ASP A 189 -9.82 -1.11 10.28
CA ASP A 189 -8.67 -0.32 10.72
C ASP A 189 -8.36 -0.58 12.21
N TYR A 190 -9.40 -0.64 13.04
CA TYR A 190 -9.30 -0.87 14.47
C TYR A 190 -8.65 -2.21 14.81
N PHE A 191 -9.09 -3.29 14.16
CA PHE A 191 -8.63 -4.64 14.46
C PHE A 191 -7.39 -5.06 13.69
N SER A 192 -7.08 -4.48 12.52
CA SER A 192 -6.00 -5.00 11.65
C SER A 192 -4.80 -4.08 11.44
N MET A 193 -4.85 -2.82 11.85
CA MET A 193 -3.75 -1.87 11.60
C MET A 193 -2.97 -1.57 12.88
N THR A 194 -1.65 -1.73 12.84
CA THR A 194 -0.79 -1.48 14.00
C THR A 194 -0.71 0.01 14.31
N PHE A 195 -0.44 0.86 13.31
CA PHE A 195 -0.19 2.29 13.49
C PHE A 195 -1.38 3.16 13.05
N TYR A 196 -1.69 4.25 13.78
CA TYR A 196 -2.79 5.15 13.42
C TYR A 196 -2.61 5.84 12.06
N ARG A 197 -1.36 6.05 11.62
CA ARG A 197 -1.05 6.57 10.28
C ARG A 197 -1.60 5.70 9.15
N GLU A 198 -1.82 4.41 9.40
CA GLU A 198 -2.37 3.46 8.41
C GLU A 198 -3.90 3.48 8.35
N TRP A 199 -4.57 4.07 9.35
CA TRP A 199 -6.02 4.11 9.42
C TRP A 199 -6.58 5.16 8.46
N LYS A 200 -7.82 4.97 8.01
CA LYS A 200 -8.58 6.02 7.34
C LYS A 200 -8.90 7.15 8.32
N THR A 201 -8.98 8.37 7.81
CA THR A 201 -9.21 9.58 8.63
C THR A 201 -10.57 9.51 9.33
N GLU A 202 -11.57 8.97 8.64
CA GLU A 202 -12.92 8.74 9.13
C GLU A 202 -12.90 7.77 10.32
N SER A 203 -12.14 6.68 10.25
CA SER A 203 -11.95 5.71 11.34
C SER A 203 -11.32 6.35 12.58
N LEU A 204 -10.32 7.23 12.40
CA LEU A 204 -9.71 7.99 13.51
C LEU A 204 -10.72 8.92 14.16
N HIS A 205 -11.52 9.63 13.36
CA HIS A 205 -12.57 10.53 13.85
C HIS A 205 -13.65 9.78 14.62
N LEU A 206 -14.13 8.64 14.09
CA LEU A 206 -15.13 7.79 14.76
C LEU A 206 -14.58 7.26 16.08
N THR A 207 -13.33 6.80 16.11
CA THR A 207 -12.66 6.37 17.35
C THR A 207 -12.58 7.50 18.37
N HIS A 208 -12.16 8.70 17.95
CA HIS A 208 -12.09 9.86 18.83
C HIS A 208 -13.47 10.23 19.37
N ARG A 209 -14.52 10.22 18.54
CA ARG A 209 -15.89 10.48 18.96
C ARG A 209 -16.41 9.42 19.94
N TRP A 210 -16.12 8.14 19.70
CA TRP A 210 -16.46 7.04 20.59
C TRP A 210 -15.80 7.18 21.96
N LEU A 211 -14.50 7.50 22.01
CA LEU A 211 -13.79 7.78 23.27
C LEU A 211 -14.36 8.99 24.04
N LYS A 212 -15.05 9.90 23.35
CA LYS A 212 -15.76 11.04 23.95
C LYS A 212 -17.23 10.75 24.27
N GLY A 213 -17.72 9.54 23.99
CA GLY A 213 -19.13 9.16 24.17
C GLY A 213 -20.08 9.83 23.18
N LEU A 214 -19.57 10.35 22.05
CA LEU A 214 -20.35 11.02 21.01
C LEU A 214 -20.80 10.06 19.89
N GLU A 215 -20.24 8.85 19.85
CA GLU A 215 -20.51 7.82 18.86
C GLU A 215 -20.56 6.46 19.56
N GLY A 216 -21.42 5.56 19.09
CA GLY A 216 -21.41 4.16 19.56
C GLY A 216 -20.21 3.39 19.00
N PRO A 217 -19.75 2.32 19.67
CA PRO A 217 -18.76 1.42 19.07
C PRO A 217 -19.37 0.72 17.83
N PRO A 218 -18.54 0.33 16.85
CA PRO A 218 -19.03 -0.29 15.62
C PRO A 218 -19.42 -1.75 15.81
N CYS A 219 -19.04 -2.35 16.94
CA CYS A 219 -19.40 -3.69 17.36
C CYS A 219 -19.51 -3.76 18.89
N SER A 220 -19.70 -4.94 19.47
CA SER A 220 -19.93 -5.05 20.91
C SER A 220 -18.74 -4.53 21.71
N PRO A 221 -18.97 -3.89 22.88
CA PRO A 221 -17.89 -3.35 23.72
C PRO A 221 -16.84 -4.40 24.10
N GLU A 222 -17.26 -5.65 24.30
CA GLU A 222 -16.36 -6.75 24.68
C GLU A 222 -15.33 -7.06 23.58
N LEU A 223 -15.70 -6.88 22.31
CA LEU A 223 -14.78 -7.05 21.19
C LEU A 223 -13.86 -5.84 21.04
N MET A 224 -14.36 -4.65 21.36
CA MET A 224 -13.54 -3.43 21.36
C MET A 224 -12.45 -3.49 22.44
N ASP A 225 -12.62 -4.25 23.52
CA ASP A 225 -11.59 -4.41 24.56
C ASP A 225 -10.31 -5.12 24.07
N ASP A 226 -10.32 -5.75 22.88
CA ASP A 226 -9.13 -6.36 22.28
C ASP A 226 -8.00 -5.35 21.98
N ARG A 227 -8.32 -4.04 21.90
CA ARG A 227 -7.34 -2.98 21.66
C ARG A 227 -7.52 -1.79 22.58
N ARG A 228 -6.48 -1.51 23.37
CA ARG A 228 -6.39 -0.24 24.10
C ARG A 228 -5.99 0.90 23.17
N ILE A 229 -6.78 1.97 23.15
CA ILE A 229 -6.49 3.19 22.39
C ILE A 229 -5.89 4.24 23.32
N ASP A 230 -4.73 4.77 22.96
CA ASP A 230 -4.16 5.98 23.58
C ASP A 230 -4.80 7.23 22.96
N PRO A 231 -5.63 8.00 23.72
CA PRO A 231 -6.29 9.20 23.20
C PRO A 231 -5.30 10.30 22.79
N GLY A 232 -4.12 10.38 23.44
CA GLY A 232 -3.12 11.40 23.15
C GLY A 232 -2.47 11.17 21.78
N THR A 233 -2.01 9.95 21.53
CA THR A 233 -1.42 9.56 20.23
C THR A 233 -2.46 9.63 19.10
N LEU A 234 -3.71 9.22 19.36
CA LEU A 234 -4.80 9.36 18.39
C LEU A 234 -5.05 10.83 18.01
N ALA A 235 -5.12 11.72 19.01
CA ALA A 235 -5.36 13.14 18.78
C ALA A 235 -4.21 13.82 18.05
N LEU A 236 -2.95 13.42 18.32
CA LEU A 236 -1.78 13.90 17.60
C LEU A 236 -1.84 13.53 16.12
N GLU A 237 -2.14 12.27 15.79
CA GLU A 237 -2.30 11.84 14.39
C GLU A 237 -3.42 12.62 13.67
N ILE A 238 -4.56 12.85 14.34
CA ILE A 238 -5.65 13.67 13.76
C ILE A 238 -5.17 15.11 13.52
N ALA A 239 -4.45 15.70 14.48
CA ALA A 239 -3.91 17.05 14.36
C ALA A 239 -2.89 17.15 13.22
N ASP A 240 -1.95 16.21 13.13
CA ASP A 240 -0.95 16.13 12.06
C ASP A 240 -1.60 16.00 10.69
N ARG A 241 -2.68 15.21 10.59
CA ARG A 241 -3.49 15.12 9.36
C ARG A 241 -4.13 16.45 9.02
N VAL A 242 -4.74 17.16 9.96
CA VAL A 242 -5.37 18.47 9.68
C VAL A 242 -4.32 19.50 9.27
N SER A 243 -3.18 19.57 9.96
CA SER A 243 -2.08 20.46 9.62
C SER A 243 -1.47 20.16 8.25
N SER A 244 -1.39 18.89 7.85
CA SER A 244 -0.96 18.49 6.50
C SER A 244 -2.09 18.56 5.45
N ARG A 245 -3.36 18.63 5.87
CA ARG A 245 -4.54 18.70 5.00
C ARG A 245 -4.64 20.05 4.30
N GLU A 246 -4.23 21.16 4.92
CA GLU A 246 -4.16 22.46 4.23
C GLU A 246 -3.20 22.42 3.02
N ASP A 247 -2.10 21.69 3.14
CA ASP A 247 -1.10 21.51 2.08
C ASP A 247 -1.59 20.47 1.03
N ARG A 248 -2.28 19.41 1.46
CA ARG A 248 -2.88 18.38 0.59
C ARG A 248 -4.15 18.84 -0.14
N GLU A 249 -5.04 19.63 0.46
CA GLU A 249 -6.25 20.18 -0.18
C GLU A 249 -5.86 21.22 -1.24
N SER A 250 -4.84 22.04 -0.96
CA SER A 250 -4.26 22.96 -1.95
C SER A 250 -3.67 22.21 -3.16
N ARG A 251 -3.04 21.05 -2.93
CA ARG A 251 -2.52 20.16 -3.99
C ARG A 251 -3.61 19.32 -4.68
N LYS A 252 -4.61 18.82 -3.94
CA LYS A 252 -5.78 18.08 -4.45
C LYS A 252 -6.66 19.00 -5.30
N ALA A 253 -6.83 20.27 -4.93
CA ALA A 253 -7.51 21.29 -5.73
C ALA A 253 -6.78 21.61 -7.04
N LEU A 254 -5.44 21.52 -7.06
CA LEU A 254 -4.64 21.64 -8.27
C LEU A 254 -4.80 20.39 -9.16
N LEU A 255 -4.83 19.19 -8.57
CA LEU A 255 -5.05 17.90 -9.23
C LEU A 255 -6.48 17.75 -9.81
N LEU A 256 -7.48 18.28 -9.10
CA LEU A 256 -8.89 18.28 -9.51
C LEU A 256 -9.17 19.30 -10.64
N LYS A 257 -8.27 20.26 -10.89
CA LYS A 257 -8.40 21.24 -11.98
C LYS A 257 -7.99 20.72 -13.35
N THR A 258 -7.18 19.65 -13.40
CA THR A 258 -6.57 19.13 -14.64
C THR A 258 -7.23 17.87 -15.19
N LEU A 259 -8.21 17.28 -14.47
CA LEU A 259 -8.93 16.07 -14.89
C LEU A 259 -10.39 16.36 -15.29
N PRO A 260 -11.00 15.59 -16.23
CA PRO A 260 -12.40 15.71 -16.59
C PRO A 260 -13.37 15.47 -15.40
N PRO A 261 -14.52 16.16 -15.34
CA PRO A 261 -15.37 16.23 -14.14
C PRO A 261 -15.96 14.91 -13.62
N HIS A 262 -16.11 13.89 -14.45
CA HIS A 262 -17.01 12.75 -14.15
C HIS A 262 -16.38 11.62 -13.31
N ASN A 263 -15.04 11.58 -13.11
CA ASN A 263 -14.34 10.40 -12.59
C ASN A 263 -13.33 10.69 -11.46
N LYS A 264 -13.39 11.87 -10.83
CA LYS A 264 -12.32 12.41 -9.98
C LYS A 264 -12.11 11.69 -8.65
N GLU A 265 -13.19 11.32 -7.98
CA GLU A 265 -13.12 10.64 -6.68
C GLU A 265 -12.87 9.14 -6.84
N ALA A 266 -13.49 8.52 -7.85
CA ALA A 266 -13.25 7.11 -8.19
C ALA A 266 -11.79 6.86 -8.57
N ALA A 267 -11.19 7.64 -9.48
CA ALA A 267 -9.79 7.49 -9.90
C ALA A 267 -8.80 7.64 -8.73
N ALA A 268 -9.01 8.61 -7.84
CA ALA A 268 -8.16 8.80 -6.67
C ALA A 268 -8.28 7.63 -5.67
N LEU A 269 -9.48 7.07 -5.52
CA LEU A 269 -9.75 5.90 -4.69
C LEU A 269 -9.11 4.63 -5.26
N VAL A 270 -9.17 4.42 -6.58
CA VAL A 270 -8.49 3.30 -7.27
C VAL A 270 -6.99 3.38 -7.08
N MET A 271 -6.39 4.54 -7.33
CA MET A 271 -4.94 4.70 -7.30
C MET A 271 -4.40 4.62 -5.87
N GLY A 272 -5.17 5.05 -4.87
CA GLY A 272 -4.86 4.86 -3.46
C GLY A 272 -4.83 3.39 -3.05
N SER A 273 -5.81 2.60 -3.48
CA SER A 273 -5.85 1.14 -3.24
C SER A 273 -4.74 0.40 -4.02
N LEU A 274 -4.49 0.79 -5.27
CA LEU A 274 -3.53 0.12 -6.15
C LEU A 274 -2.06 0.36 -5.76
N THR A 275 -1.72 1.50 -5.13
CA THR A 275 -0.32 1.83 -4.80
C THR A 275 0.33 0.82 -3.85
N GLY A 276 -0.43 0.34 -2.85
CA GLY A 276 0.04 -0.71 -1.94
C GLY A 276 0.26 -2.05 -2.66
N GLU A 277 -0.68 -2.43 -3.54
CA GLU A 277 -0.62 -3.65 -4.35
C GLU A 277 0.57 -3.64 -5.32
N MET A 278 0.75 -2.52 -6.02
CA MET A 278 1.88 -2.30 -6.94
C MET A 278 3.22 -2.44 -6.23
N THR A 279 3.29 -1.98 -4.97
CA THR A 279 4.50 -2.08 -4.15
C THR A 279 4.86 -3.51 -3.82
N ARG A 280 3.90 -4.36 -3.48
CA ARG A 280 4.14 -5.78 -3.24
C ARG A 280 4.54 -6.53 -4.52
N HIS A 281 3.88 -6.27 -5.64
CA HIS A 281 4.26 -6.83 -6.95
C HIS A 281 5.68 -6.43 -7.35
N ALA A 282 5.99 -5.13 -7.23
CA ALA A 282 7.31 -4.63 -7.57
C ALA A 282 8.41 -5.32 -6.76
N VAL A 283 8.23 -5.53 -5.45
CA VAL A 283 9.21 -6.25 -4.62
C VAL A 283 9.44 -7.68 -5.13
N THR A 284 8.39 -8.41 -5.48
CA THR A 284 8.50 -9.78 -6.03
C THR A 284 9.29 -9.78 -7.34
N LEU A 285 8.97 -8.86 -8.25
CA LEU A 285 9.69 -8.70 -9.52
C LEU A 285 11.17 -8.34 -9.30
N LEU A 286 11.46 -7.46 -8.35
CA LEU A 286 12.84 -7.08 -8.02
C LEU A 286 13.64 -8.27 -7.46
N GLN A 287 13.03 -9.13 -6.63
CA GLN A 287 13.65 -10.37 -6.14
C GLN A 287 13.98 -11.37 -7.26
N GLN A 288 13.20 -11.35 -8.35
CA GLN A 288 13.43 -12.14 -9.56
C GLN A 288 14.42 -11.48 -10.54
N GLY A 289 14.97 -10.30 -10.21
CA GLY A 289 15.87 -9.55 -11.09
C GLY A 289 15.16 -8.76 -12.20
N ARG A 290 13.83 -8.68 -12.18
CA ARG A 290 12.99 -8.06 -13.22
C ARG A 290 12.72 -6.58 -12.91
N ALA A 291 13.79 -5.81 -12.73
CA ALA A 291 13.70 -4.44 -12.24
C ALA A 291 13.01 -3.45 -13.20
N GLN A 292 13.15 -3.66 -14.51
CA GLN A 292 12.49 -2.84 -15.53
C GLN A 292 10.96 -3.01 -15.49
N GLU A 293 10.49 -4.21 -15.20
CA GLU A 293 9.07 -4.54 -15.14
C GLU A 293 8.43 -3.97 -13.87
N ALA A 294 9.13 -4.09 -12.73
CA ALA A 294 8.73 -3.44 -11.49
C ALA A 294 8.61 -1.91 -11.66
N ALA A 295 9.53 -1.28 -12.40
CA ALA A 295 9.50 0.14 -12.68
C ALA A 295 8.29 0.54 -13.56
N ALA A 296 7.85 -0.32 -14.48
CA ALA A 296 6.72 -0.04 -15.36
C ALA A 296 5.40 0.09 -14.58
N LEU A 297 5.23 -0.66 -13.49
CA LEU A 297 4.08 -0.52 -12.59
C LEU A 297 3.98 0.91 -12.06
N PHE A 298 5.03 1.42 -11.43
CA PHE A 298 4.99 2.75 -10.83
C PHE A 298 5.03 3.90 -11.83
N GLU A 299 5.59 3.68 -13.02
CA GLU A 299 5.41 4.62 -14.13
C GLU A 299 3.92 4.84 -14.40
N PHE A 300 3.15 3.76 -14.58
CA PHE A 300 1.69 3.83 -14.71
C PHE A 300 1.04 4.59 -13.54
N GLY A 301 1.46 4.27 -12.31
CA GLY A 301 1.07 4.94 -11.07
C GLY A 301 1.19 6.46 -11.14
N VAL A 302 2.42 6.94 -11.36
CA VAL A 302 2.76 8.36 -11.46
C VAL A 302 1.96 9.06 -12.54
N ARG A 303 1.63 8.40 -13.64
CA ARG A 303 0.92 9.05 -14.75
C ARG A 303 -0.57 9.25 -14.47
N GLY A 304 -1.18 8.36 -13.67
CA GLY A 304 -2.54 8.56 -13.14
C GLY A 304 -2.61 9.57 -11.99
N ALA A 305 -1.52 9.70 -11.23
CA ALA A 305 -1.40 10.70 -10.16
C ALA A 305 -0.02 11.42 -10.22
N PRO A 306 0.15 12.42 -11.11
CA PRO A 306 1.44 13.08 -11.39
C PRO A 306 2.08 13.84 -10.23
N ASP A 307 1.31 14.10 -9.18
CA ASP A 307 1.79 14.75 -7.96
C ASP A 307 1.81 13.80 -6.76
N ASN A 308 1.60 12.49 -6.97
CA ASN A 308 1.77 11.48 -5.92
C ASN A 308 3.26 11.21 -5.70
N ALA A 309 3.75 11.68 -4.56
CA ALA A 309 5.15 11.61 -4.19
C ALA A 309 5.65 10.17 -3.94
N GLU A 310 4.80 9.31 -3.36
CA GLU A 310 5.12 7.90 -3.08
C GLU A 310 5.34 7.10 -4.36
N LEU A 311 4.48 7.29 -5.36
CA LEU A 311 4.62 6.63 -6.66
C LEU A 311 5.93 7.03 -7.38
N HIS A 312 6.35 8.30 -7.26
CA HIS A 312 7.65 8.74 -7.79
C HIS A 312 8.82 8.11 -7.05
N ASN A 313 8.72 7.98 -5.72
CA ASN A 313 9.76 7.35 -4.91
C ASN A 313 9.91 5.87 -5.29
N ASN A 314 8.79 5.14 -5.35
CA ASN A 314 8.79 3.71 -5.65
C ASN A 314 9.21 3.43 -7.10
N TRP A 315 8.86 4.31 -8.04
CA TRP A 315 9.37 4.23 -9.40
C TRP A 315 10.89 4.43 -9.45
N GLY A 316 11.38 5.47 -8.79
CA GLY A 316 12.81 5.74 -8.68
C GLY A 316 13.57 4.56 -8.07
N PHE A 317 13.03 3.98 -7.00
CA PHE A 317 13.58 2.80 -6.34
C PHE A 317 13.78 1.61 -7.27
N CYS A 318 12.76 1.28 -8.08
CA CYS A 318 12.84 0.16 -9.02
C CYS A 318 13.89 0.39 -10.13
N LEU A 319 14.15 1.66 -10.47
CA LEU A 319 15.09 2.02 -11.53
C LEU A 319 16.55 2.10 -11.07
N ILE A 320 16.85 2.10 -9.76
CA ILE A 320 18.22 2.17 -9.24
C ILE A 320 19.19 1.20 -9.94
N PRO A 321 18.88 -0.12 -10.04
CA PRO A 321 19.80 -1.08 -10.64
C PRO A 321 19.93 -1.01 -12.16
N VAL A 322 19.02 -0.32 -12.86
CA VAL A 322 18.91 -0.36 -14.34
C VAL A 322 19.19 0.99 -15.00
N ASP A 323 18.73 2.09 -14.40
CA ASP A 323 18.93 3.46 -14.87
C ASP A 323 19.01 4.43 -13.66
N PRO A 324 20.17 4.48 -12.98
CA PRO A 324 20.36 5.34 -11.81
C PRO A 324 20.24 6.83 -12.12
N HIS A 325 20.41 7.25 -13.39
CA HIS A 325 20.20 8.63 -13.81
C HIS A 325 18.72 9.02 -13.77
N ARG A 326 17.84 8.18 -14.35
CA ARG A 326 16.39 8.41 -14.32
C ARG A 326 15.84 8.22 -12.91
N ALA A 327 16.31 7.21 -12.18
CA ALA A 327 15.96 6.98 -10.79
C ALA A 327 16.18 8.23 -9.93
N LEU A 328 17.37 8.83 -10.00
CA LEU A 328 17.70 10.04 -9.24
C LEU A 328 16.74 11.20 -9.53
N LYS A 329 16.37 11.42 -10.79
CA LYS A 329 15.41 12.49 -11.16
C LYS A 329 14.05 12.27 -10.53
N LEU A 330 13.57 11.03 -10.51
CA LEU A 330 12.28 10.66 -9.94
C LEU A 330 12.28 10.79 -8.41
N LEU A 331 13.37 10.37 -7.76
CA LEU A 331 13.52 10.49 -6.31
C LEU A 331 13.56 11.96 -5.86
N ILE A 332 14.24 12.83 -6.60
CA ILE A 332 14.22 14.29 -6.37
C ILE A 332 12.82 14.85 -6.61
N ARG A 333 12.11 14.37 -7.65
CA ARG A 333 10.72 14.78 -7.90
C ARG A 333 9.80 14.37 -6.74
N ALA A 334 9.93 13.15 -6.23
CA ALA A 334 9.20 12.67 -5.06
C ALA A 334 9.44 13.59 -3.85
N GLN A 335 10.71 13.90 -3.57
CA GLN A 335 11.08 14.83 -2.51
C GLN A 335 10.36 16.18 -2.71
N ASN A 336 10.48 16.80 -3.89
CA ASN A 336 9.84 18.08 -4.21
C ASN A 336 8.30 18.06 -4.11
N LEU A 337 7.67 16.88 -4.24
CA LEU A 337 6.23 16.70 -4.14
C LEU A 337 5.72 16.47 -2.70
N GLY A 338 6.60 16.48 -1.71
CA GLY A 338 6.21 16.30 -0.31
C GLY A 338 6.75 15.03 0.34
N TYR A 339 7.51 14.19 -0.38
CA TYR A 339 8.23 13.05 0.21
C TYR A 339 9.50 13.53 0.94
N PHE A 340 9.38 14.63 1.70
CA PHE A 340 10.48 15.24 2.44
C PHE A 340 10.68 14.49 3.76
N CYS A 341 11.93 14.38 4.19
CA CYS A 341 12.35 13.79 5.47
C CYS A 341 12.17 12.27 5.61
N ASP A 342 11.85 11.54 4.55
CA ASP A 342 11.88 10.07 4.58
C ASP A 342 13.34 9.57 4.39
N PRO A 343 13.95 8.89 5.39
CA PRO A 343 15.29 8.32 5.27
C PRO A 343 15.48 7.38 4.07
N LEU A 344 14.43 6.68 3.65
CA LEU A 344 14.45 5.78 2.49
C LEU A 344 14.72 6.55 1.19
N ASN A 345 14.06 7.69 0.99
CA ASN A 345 14.27 8.49 -0.22
C ASN A 345 15.70 9.04 -0.27
N ILE A 346 16.23 9.53 0.85
CA ILE A 346 17.62 10.01 0.96
C ILE A 346 18.58 8.87 0.65
N TYR A 347 18.37 7.69 1.24
CA TYR A 347 19.17 6.49 0.98
C TYR A 347 19.16 6.11 -0.50
N ASN A 348 17.98 6.09 -1.13
CA ASN A 348 17.80 5.76 -2.54
C ASN A 348 18.52 6.76 -3.47
N GLN A 349 18.48 8.06 -3.16
CA GLN A 349 19.22 9.08 -3.89
C GLN A 349 20.73 8.89 -3.74
N MET A 350 21.21 8.58 -2.53
CA MET A 350 22.61 8.26 -2.29
C MET A 350 23.06 7.05 -3.11
N CYS A 351 22.25 5.99 -3.18
CA CYS A 351 22.52 4.82 -4.01
C CYS A 351 22.71 5.19 -5.49
N CYS A 352 21.81 6.02 -6.04
CA CYS A 352 21.95 6.52 -7.40
C CYS A 352 23.24 7.32 -7.57
N LEU A 353 23.54 8.25 -6.66
CA LEU A 353 24.73 9.10 -6.75
C LEU A 353 26.03 8.29 -6.68
N VAL A 354 26.10 7.28 -5.81
CA VAL A 354 27.24 6.36 -5.73
C VAL A 354 27.37 5.56 -7.03
N SER A 355 26.28 5.00 -7.56
CA SER A 355 26.29 4.27 -8.84
C SER A 355 26.80 5.10 -10.01
N LEU A 356 26.56 6.41 -9.96
CA LEU A 356 26.97 7.37 -10.99
C LEU A 356 28.39 7.94 -10.76
N GLY A 357 29.12 7.43 -9.76
CA GLY A 357 30.46 7.90 -9.38
C GLY A 357 30.47 9.29 -8.72
N ARG A 358 29.31 9.81 -8.32
CA ARG A 358 29.14 11.16 -7.72
C ARG A 358 29.24 11.11 -6.19
N HIS A 359 30.33 10.52 -5.69
CA HIS A 359 30.53 10.23 -4.26
C HIS A 359 30.42 11.47 -3.36
N GLN A 360 31.02 12.59 -3.76
CA GLN A 360 30.97 13.82 -2.97
C GLN A 360 29.54 14.39 -2.85
N ALA A 361 28.74 14.28 -3.91
CA ALA A 361 27.34 14.69 -3.88
C ALA A 361 26.51 13.80 -2.95
N ALA A 362 26.79 12.49 -2.90
CA ALA A 362 26.15 11.57 -1.96
C ALA A 362 26.46 11.94 -0.50
N LEU A 363 27.73 12.25 -0.19
CA LEU A 363 28.15 12.68 1.15
C LEU A 363 27.52 14.02 1.54
N SER A 364 27.46 14.98 0.62
CA SER A 364 26.83 16.28 0.86
C SER A 364 25.32 16.13 1.09
N LEU A 365 24.63 15.29 0.30
CA LEU A 365 23.21 15.00 0.51
C LEU A 365 22.96 14.41 1.91
N ALA A 366 23.74 13.39 2.29
CA ALA A 366 23.62 12.76 3.60
C ALA A 366 23.86 13.76 4.74
N ALA A 367 24.90 14.60 4.63
CA ALA A 367 25.22 15.58 5.65
C ALA A 367 24.15 16.66 5.79
N ASN A 368 23.62 17.18 4.68
CA ASN A 368 22.61 18.22 4.67
C ASN A 368 21.24 17.74 5.17
N SER A 369 20.95 16.45 5.02
CA SER A 369 19.69 15.84 5.45
C SER A 369 19.78 15.17 6.83
N TRP A 370 20.96 15.16 7.47
CA TRP A 370 21.21 14.34 8.66
C TRP A 370 20.30 14.67 9.85
N ASP A 371 20.09 15.95 10.14
CA ASP A 371 19.24 16.36 11.26
C ASP A 371 17.79 15.93 11.08
N SER A 372 17.28 15.95 9.85
CA SER A 372 15.95 15.43 9.53
C SER A 372 15.92 13.90 9.62
N VAL A 373 16.91 13.22 9.04
CA VAL A 373 16.99 11.74 9.03
C VAL A 373 17.05 11.16 10.43
N ARG A 374 17.85 11.74 11.34
CA ARG A 374 17.96 11.26 12.73
C ARG A 374 16.76 11.58 13.61
N ALA A 375 15.95 12.56 13.21
CA ALA A 375 14.74 12.91 13.93
C ALA A 375 13.57 11.96 13.60
N CYS A 376 13.67 11.21 12.49
CA CYS A 376 12.68 10.22 12.11
C CYS A 376 12.77 8.99 13.03
N PRO A 377 11.62 8.40 13.40
CA PRO A 377 11.62 7.14 14.15
C PRO A 377 12.34 6.04 13.36
N PRO A 378 12.81 4.96 14.02
CA PRO A 378 13.39 3.82 13.32
C PRO A 378 12.38 3.23 12.33
N GLU A 379 12.69 3.36 11.04
CA GLU A 379 11.85 2.86 9.94
C GLU A 379 12.51 1.64 9.30
N CYS A 380 11.66 0.66 8.96
CA CYS A 380 12.03 -0.52 8.19
C CYS A 380 11.61 -0.36 6.73
N GLY A 381 12.29 -1.09 5.84
CA GLY A 381 11.99 -1.01 4.41
C GLY A 381 12.91 -1.89 3.58
N ASN A 382 12.55 -2.06 2.31
CA ASN A 382 13.42 -2.70 1.34
C ASN A 382 14.40 -1.66 0.78
N ILE A 383 15.68 -2.00 0.79
CA ILE A 383 16.76 -1.16 0.31
C ILE A 383 17.60 -1.91 -0.72
N TRP A 384 18.25 -1.15 -1.59
CA TRP A 384 19.27 -1.66 -2.48
C TRP A 384 20.64 -1.53 -1.83
N ARG A 385 21.38 -2.64 -1.73
CA ARG A 385 22.81 -2.61 -1.38
C ARG A 385 23.66 -2.84 -2.61
N LEU A 386 24.69 -2.02 -2.75
CA LEU A 386 25.69 -2.16 -3.80
C LEU A 386 26.87 -2.96 -3.27
N ASP A 387 27.05 -4.18 -3.77
CA ASP A 387 28.26 -4.98 -3.54
C ASP A 387 29.06 -5.06 -4.84
N GLY A 388 30.21 -4.39 -4.87
CA GLY A 388 30.98 -4.17 -6.10
C GLY A 388 30.16 -3.45 -7.18
N SER A 389 29.78 -4.18 -8.22
CA SER A 389 28.94 -3.71 -9.33
C SER A 389 27.53 -4.32 -9.33
N SER A 390 27.18 -5.11 -8.33
CA SER A 390 25.90 -5.81 -8.26
C SER A 390 24.99 -5.19 -7.20
N TRP A 391 23.71 -5.10 -7.52
CA TRP A 391 22.68 -4.65 -6.60
C TRP A 391 21.96 -5.84 -5.98
N THR A 392 21.84 -5.84 -4.66
CA THR A 392 21.06 -6.83 -3.90
C THR A 392 19.93 -6.14 -3.16
N LEU A 393 18.75 -6.74 -3.21
CA LEU A 393 17.58 -6.26 -2.48
C LEU A 393 17.61 -6.83 -1.05
N GLU A 394 17.62 -5.97 -0.05
CA GLU A 394 17.67 -6.36 1.36
C GLU A 394 16.57 -5.66 2.16
N HIS A 395 16.07 -6.33 3.21
CA HIS A 395 15.15 -5.70 4.16
C HIS A 395 15.93 -5.17 5.36
N THR A 396 15.78 -3.89 5.68
CA THR A 396 16.38 -3.26 6.85
C THR A 396 15.36 -2.95 7.94
N LYS A 397 15.84 -2.89 9.18
CA LYS A 397 15.08 -2.50 10.37
C LYS A 397 15.38 -1.06 10.83
N ASN A 398 16.37 -0.39 10.24
CA ASN A 398 16.76 0.96 10.66
C ASN A 398 17.41 1.75 9.50
N LEU A 399 16.56 2.45 8.74
CA LEU A 399 16.99 3.27 7.61
C LEU A 399 17.94 4.42 8.00
N CYS A 400 17.78 5.02 9.19
CA CYS A 400 18.70 6.07 9.67
C CYS A 400 20.13 5.54 9.81
N ARG A 401 20.28 4.32 10.34
CA ARG A 401 21.58 3.63 10.43
C ARG A 401 22.13 3.32 9.04
N ASP A 402 21.28 2.93 8.09
CA ASP A 402 21.73 2.64 6.72
C ASP A 402 22.21 3.87 5.97
N VAL A 403 21.56 5.03 6.13
CA VAL A 403 22.04 6.31 5.59
C VAL A 403 23.44 6.63 6.15
N ALA A 404 23.62 6.54 7.47
CA ALA A 404 24.92 6.78 8.10
C ALA A 404 25.98 5.76 7.66
N GLY A 405 25.62 4.48 7.57
CA GLY A 405 26.50 3.39 7.15
C GLY A 405 26.96 3.54 5.69
N LEU A 406 26.05 3.89 4.78
CA LEU A 406 26.41 4.16 3.39
C LEU A 406 27.32 5.39 3.29
N ALA A 407 27.03 6.46 4.02
CA ALA A 407 27.88 7.65 4.04
C ALA A 407 29.29 7.35 4.60
N ALA A 408 29.40 6.55 5.67
CA ALA A 408 30.67 6.10 6.22
C ALA A 408 31.48 5.27 5.22
N SER A 409 30.82 4.34 4.53
CA SER A 409 31.44 3.50 3.49
C SER A 409 31.97 4.34 2.32
N VAL A 410 31.17 5.30 1.83
CA VAL A 410 31.59 6.21 0.76
C VAL A 410 32.73 7.13 1.23
N ALA A 411 32.67 7.65 2.45
CA ALA A 411 33.73 8.48 3.02
C ALA A 411 35.05 7.70 3.18
N ALA A 412 35.00 6.43 3.57
CA ALA A 412 36.20 5.61 3.71
C ALA A 412 36.91 5.34 2.38
N ARG A 413 36.15 5.21 1.28
CA ARG A 413 36.70 4.93 -0.05
C ARG A 413 37.09 6.19 -0.82
N HIS A 414 36.37 7.29 -0.63
CA HIS A 414 36.45 8.47 -1.50
C HIS A 414 36.44 9.82 -0.76
N GLY A 415 36.31 9.82 0.56
CA GLY A 415 36.28 11.02 1.40
C GLY A 415 37.58 11.26 2.17
N GLY A 416 37.54 12.24 3.07
CA GLY A 416 38.64 12.55 3.99
C GLY A 416 38.51 11.86 5.35
N GLN A 417 39.61 11.74 6.10
CA GLN A 417 39.62 11.13 7.44
C GLN A 417 38.63 11.80 8.41
N ASP A 418 38.43 13.11 8.30
CA ASP A 418 37.47 13.84 9.12
C ASP A 418 36.01 13.44 8.86
N GLN A 419 35.66 13.15 7.60
CA GLN A 419 34.31 12.68 7.24
C GLN A 419 34.08 11.26 7.74
N VAL A 420 35.09 10.38 7.64
CA VAL A 420 35.02 9.01 8.18
C VAL A 420 34.78 9.05 9.68
N LYS A 421 35.54 9.89 10.40
CA LYS A 421 35.38 10.07 11.84
C LYS A 421 33.97 10.59 12.18
N ALA A 422 33.51 11.65 11.51
CA ALA A 422 32.19 12.24 11.76
C ALA A 422 31.04 11.24 11.55
N TRP A 423 31.08 10.42 10.49
CA TRP A 423 30.05 9.40 10.25
C TRP A 423 30.13 8.22 11.22
N SER A 424 31.34 7.85 11.66
CA SER A 424 31.52 6.81 12.69
C SER A 424 30.95 7.25 14.04
N GLU A 425 31.17 8.50 14.44
CA GLU A 425 30.59 9.09 15.65
C GLU A 425 29.06 9.14 15.58
N ARG A 426 28.50 9.46 14.41
CA ARG A 426 27.05 9.43 14.17
C ARG A 426 26.45 8.04 14.31
N ILE A 427 27.12 7.01 13.80
CA ILE A 427 26.67 5.61 13.96
C ILE A 427 26.71 5.21 15.44
N ALA A 428 27.80 5.52 16.15
CA ALA A 428 27.93 5.21 17.57
C ALA A 428 26.84 5.89 18.43
N ALA A 429 26.46 7.12 18.07
CA ALA A 429 25.38 7.85 18.74
C ALA A 429 23.97 7.27 18.50
N LEU A 430 23.80 6.36 17.53
CA LEU A 430 22.56 5.62 17.32
C LEU A 430 22.51 4.29 18.10
N GLU A 431 23.65 3.83 18.63
CA GLU A 431 23.80 2.54 19.33
C GLU A 431 23.82 2.68 20.87
N GLY A 432 24.02 3.90 21.38
CA GLY A 432 23.92 4.24 22.81
C GLY A 432 22.62 4.97 23.11
#